data_AF-A0A3C1DXD8-F1
#
_entry.id   AF-A0A3C1DXD8-F1
#
_cell.length_a   1.000
_cell.length_b   1.000
_cell.length_c   1.000
_cell.angle_alpha   90.00
_cell.angle_beta   90.00
_cell.angle_gamma   90.00
#
_symmetry.space_group_name_H-M   'P 1'
#
loop_
_entity.id
_entity.type
_entity.pdbx_description
1 polymer ?
#
loop_
_entity_poly.entity_id
_entity_poly.type
_entity_poly.pdbx_seq_one_letter_code
_entity_poly.pdbx_strand_id
1 'polypeptide(L)'
;ATLTFQVGGGSVAAEDQISVTTTDVAAIGTTISGLAATGFSSSANALNTIATLDTNITAVSTARASLGAQQNRFESVIRNLAVSTENLTAAKSRITDTDMASEMVKYTRSNILAQAGTAMLAQANQGNQGVLQLLR
;
A
#
# COMPACT_ATOMS: atom_id res chain seq x y z
N ALA A 1 0.12 -15.36 -21.46
CA ALA A 1 -0.86 -15.58 -20.37
C ALA A 1 -1.21 -14.24 -19.73
N THR A 2 -2.41 -14.06 -19.16
CA THR A 2 -2.79 -12.79 -18.52
C THR A 2 -2.72 -12.93 -17.00
N LEU A 3 -1.90 -12.09 -16.37
CA LEU A 3 -1.77 -12.00 -14.91
C LEU A 3 -2.50 -10.75 -14.44
N THR A 4 -3.44 -10.89 -13.51
CA THR A 4 -4.20 -9.76 -12.96
C THR A 4 -3.73 -9.45 -11.55
N PHE A 5 -3.36 -8.20 -11.30
CA PHE A 5 -2.91 -7.74 -9.99
C PHE A 5 -3.92 -6.75 -9.42
N GLN A 6 -4.41 -7.02 -8.21
CA GLN A 6 -5.23 -6.07 -7.45
C GLN A 6 -4.31 -5.03 -6.82
N VAL A 7 -4.53 -3.76 -7.16
CA VAL A 7 -3.70 -2.62 -6.70
C VAL A 7 -4.52 -1.54 -5.98
N GLY A 8 -5.85 -1.69 -5.94
CA GLY A 8 -6.75 -0.81 -5.19
C GLY A 8 -7.73 -1.58 -4.30
N GLY A 9 -8.40 -0.85 -3.40
CA GLY A 9 -9.35 -1.44 -2.44
C GLY A 9 -10.80 -1.52 -2.96
N GLY A 10 -11.09 -0.95 -4.13
CA GLY A 10 -12.42 -0.97 -4.73
C GLY A 10 -12.72 -2.25 -5.51
N SER A 11 -13.98 -2.36 -5.94
CA SER A 11 -14.50 -3.49 -6.73
C SER A 11 -14.50 -3.21 -8.24
N VAL A 12 -13.90 -2.12 -8.71
CA VAL A 12 -13.96 -1.71 -10.11
C VAL A 12 -12.71 -2.19 -10.84
N ALA A 13 -12.85 -3.24 -11.65
CA ALA A 13 -11.71 -3.90 -12.31
C ALA A 13 -10.88 -2.98 -13.23
N ALA A 14 -11.47 -1.93 -13.82
CA ALA A 14 -10.74 -1.00 -14.68
C ALA A 14 -9.81 -0.04 -13.90
N GLU A 15 -10.11 0.18 -12.63
CA GLU A 15 -9.47 1.18 -11.76
C GLU A 15 -8.52 0.50 -10.76
N ASP A 16 -8.98 -0.61 -10.18
CA ASP A 16 -8.30 -1.29 -9.08
C ASP A 16 -7.46 -2.50 -9.52
N GLN A 17 -7.48 -2.87 -10.81
CA GLN A 17 -6.70 -3.99 -11.33
C GLN A 17 -5.78 -3.61 -12.49
N ILE A 18 -4.56 -4.14 -12.45
CA ILE A 18 -3.61 -4.07 -13.56
C ILE A 18 -3.47 -5.47 -14.15
N SER A 19 -3.88 -5.61 -15.41
CA SER A 19 -3.70 -6.84 -16.19
C SER A 19 -2.41 -6.77 -16.99
N VAL A 20 -1.55 -7.77 -16.83
CA VAL A 20 -0.30 -7.95 -17.56
C VAL A 20 -0.45 -9.15 -18.49
N THR A 21 -0.56 -8.86 -19.78
CA THR A 21 -0.55 -9.90 -20.81
C THR A 21 0.88 -10.20 -21.22
N THR A 22 1.33 -11.44 -20.97
CA THR A 22 2.63 -11.93 -21.42
C THR A 22 2.49 -12.62 -22.77
N THR A 23 3.40 -12.27 -23.69
CA THR A 23 3.58 -12.98 -24.96
C THR A 23 4.45 -14.21 -24.72
N ASP A 24 4.13 -15.32 -25.38
CA ASP A 24 4.95 -16.54 -25.31
C ASP A 24 6.21 -16.39 -26.18
N VAL A 25 7.31 -16.04 -25.52
CA VAL A 25 8.62 -15.86 -26.18
C VAL A 25 9.25 -17.20 -26.55
N ALA A 26 8.89 -18.29 -25.88
CA ALA A 26 9.40 -19.62 -26.20
C ALA A 26 8.83 -20.11 -27.54
N ALA A 27 7.53 -19.90 -27.79
CA ALA A 27 6.90 -20.17 -29.08
C ALA A 27 7.58 -19.39 -30.23
N ILE A 28 7.91 -18.12 -30.02
CA ILE A 28 8.67 -17.31 -30.98
C ILE A 28 10.07 -17.92 -31.23
N GLY A 29 10.77 -18.32 -30.16
CA GLY A 29 12.08 -18.96 -30.26
C GLY A 29 12.07 -20.29 -31.02
N THR A 30 11.03 -21.11 -30.85
CA THR A 30 10.87 -22.37 -31.61
C THR A 30 10.63 -22.09 -33.10
N THR A 31 9.86 -21.06 -33.43
CA THR A 31 9.59 -20.65 -34.83
C THR A 31 10.89 -20.19 -35.52
N ILE A 32 11.68 -19.36 -34.85
CA ILE A 32 12.98 -18.89 -35.36
C ILE A 32 13.95 -20.06 -35.56
N SER A 33 13.97 -21.01 -34.61
CA SER A 33 14.83 -22.20 -34.69
C SER A 33 14.44 -23.12 -35.85
N GLY A 34 13.14 -23.24 -36.15
CA GLY A 34 12.65 -23.97 -37.33
C GLY A 34 13.04 -23.34 -38.67
N LEU A 35 13.14 -22.02 -38.71
CA LEU A 35 13.59 -21.26 -39.90
C LEU A 35 15.07 -21.46 -40.23
N ALA A 36 15.91 -21.82 -39.25
CA ALA A 36 17.35 -22.01 -39.46
C ALA A 36 17.69 -23.20 -40.39
N ALA A 37 16.82 -24.22 -40.46
CA ALA A 37 17.09 -25.43 -41.23
C ALA A 37 16.76 -25.29 -42.73
N THR A 38 15.71 -24.53 -43.08
CA THR A 38 15.17 -24.48 -44.46
C THR A 38 14.97 -23.06 -44.98
N GLY A 39 14.99 -22.04 -44.11
CA GLY A 39 14.62 -20.67 -44.44
C GLY A 39 15.54 -20.00 -45.45
N PHE A 40 16.81 -20.39 -45.55
CA PHE A 40 17.79 -19.79 -46.45
C PHE A 40 18.18 -20.67 -47.65
N SER A 41 17.38 -21.71 -47.92
CA SER A 41 17.64 -22.68 -49.01
C SER A 41 17.39 -22.13 -50.43
N SER A 42 16.64 -21.04 -50.57
CA SER A 42 16.38 -20.36 -51.85
C SER A 42 16.15 -18.87 -51.64
N SER A 43 16.24 -18.06 -52.71
CA SER A 43 15.96 -16.62 -52.65
C SER A 43 14.53 -16.32 -52.19
N ALA A 44 13.55 -17.11 -52.66
CA ALA A 44 12.15 -16.99 -52.24
C ALA A 44 11.96 -17.34 -50.76
N ASN A 45 12.59 -18.41 -50.29
CA ASN A 45 12.53 -18.82 -48.87
C ASN A 45 13.22 -17.78 -47.97
N ALA A 46 14.33 -17.19 -48.42
CA ALA A 46 15.04 -16.17 -47.67
C ALA A 46 14.18 -14.92 -47.46
N LEU A 47 13.45 -14.46 -48.49
CA LEU A 47 12.51 -13.34 -48.36
C LEU A 47 11.39 -13.64 -47.35
N ASN A 48 10.81 -14.85 -47.40
CA ASN A 48 9.79 -15.27 -46.44
C ASN A 48 10.32 -15.37 -45.01
N THR A 49 11.56 -15.83 -44.86
CA THR A 49 12.26 -15.95 -43.57
C THR A 49 12.49 -14.56 -42.97
N ILE A 50 12.93 -13.59 -43.77
CA ILE A 50 13.10 -12.20 -43.33
C ILE A 50 11.76 -11.59 -42.90
N ALA A 51 10.69 -11.78 -43.68
CA ALA A 51 9.35 -11.28 -43.32
C ALA A 51 8.82 -11.89 -42.02
N THR A 52 9.06 -13.18 -41.80
CA THR A 52 8.70 -13.89 -40.57
C THR A 52 9.51 -13.37 -39.37
N LEU A 53 10.81 -13.11 -39.55
CA LEU A 53 11.65 -12.52 -38.51
C LEU A 53 11.19 -11.12 -38.13
N ASP A 54 10.85 -10.28 -39.11
CA ASP A 54 10.37 -8.92 -38.87
C ASP A 54 9.04 -8.90 -38.08
N THR A 55 8.13 -9.81 -38.43
CA THR A 55 6.87 -10.00 -37.69
C THR A 55 7.14 -10.41 -36.24
N ASN A 56 8.07 -11.34 -36.00
CA ASN A 56 8.43 -11.79 -34.67
C ASN A 56 9.14 -10.70 -33.85
N ILE A 57 10.04 -9.92 -34.47
CA ILE A 57 10.69 -8.75 -33.83
C ILE A 57 9.64 -7.73 -33.40
N THR A 58 8.69 -7.44 -34.29
CA THR A 58 7.58 -6.53 -33.99
C THR A 58 6.76 -7.04 -32.82
N ALA A 59 6.40 -8.33 -32.80
CA ALA A 59 5.65 -8.93 -31.70
C ALA A 59 6.39 -8.82 -30.34
N VAL A 60 7.71 -9.06 -30.31
CA VAL A 60 8.53 -8.90 -29.10
C VAL A 60 8.61 -7.43 -28.68
N SER A 61 8.78 -6.52 -29.63
CA SER A 61 8.82 -5.08 -29.37
C SER A 61 7.50 -4.57 -28.77
N THR A 62 6.36 -4.97 -29.34
CA THR A 62 5.02 -4.68 -28.80
C THR A 62 4.83 -5.27 -27.40
N ALA A 63 5.28 -6.50 -27.15
CA ALA A 63 5.22 -7.10 -25.83
C ALA A 63 6.03 -6.29 -24.80
N ARG A 64 7.26 -5.87 -25.14
CA ARG A 64 8.09 -5.03 -24.27
C ARG A 64 7.48 -3.65 -24.02
N ALA A 65 6.91 -3.03 -25.05
CA ALA A 65 6.22 -1.75 -24.92
C ALA A 65 5.02 -1.85 -23.97
N SER A 66 4.23 -2.92 -24.09
CA SER A 66 3.12 -3.21 -23.18
C SER A 66 3.61 -3.43 -21.75
N LEU A 67 4.66 -4.23 -21.53
CA LEU A 67 5.23 -4.40 -20.19
C LEU A 67 5.74 -3.09 -19.59
N GLY A 68 6.38 -2.22 -20.39
CA GLY A 68 6.82 -0.89 -19.95
C GLY A 68 5.67 0.03 -19.56
N ALA A 69 4.57 0.03 -20.33
CA ALA A 69 3.37 0.78 -19.99
C ALA A 69 2.76 0.30 -18.66
N GLN A 70 2.76 -1.00 -18.41
CA GLN A 70 2.23 -1.57 -17.18
C GLN A 70 3.14 -1.26 -15.98
N GLN A 71 4.47 -1.25 -16.17
CA GLN A 71 5.43 -0.78 -15.15
C GLN A 71 5.16 0.67 -14.76
N ASN A 72 4.99 1.58 -15.73
CA ASN A 72 4.66 2.98 -15.46
C ASN A 72 3.35 3.13 -14.66
N ARG A 73 2.34 2.30 -14.98
CA ARG A 73 1.09 2.25 -14.20
C ARG A 73 1.35 1.79 -12.76
N PHE A 74 2.10 0.71 -12.56
CA PHE A 74 2.45 0.22 -11.22
C PHE A 74 3.20 1.29 -10.41
N GLU A 75 4.19 1.96 -10.99
CA GLU A 75 4.91 3.04 -10.31
C GLU A 75 4.00 4.19 -9.89
N SER A 76 3.05 4.59 -10.75
CA SER A 76 2.07 5.61 -10.42
C SER A 76 1.16 5.20 -9.26
N VAL A 77 0.68 3.95 -9.28
CA VAL A 77 -0.19 3.42 -8.22
C VAL A 77 0.58 3.28 -6.91
N ILE A 78 1.84 2.83 -6.93
CA ILE A 78 2.69 2.76 -5.73
C ILE A 78 2.85 4.13 -5.09
N ARG A 79 3.12 5.18 -5.89
CA ARG A 79 3.23 6.55 -5.38
C ARG A 79 1.91 7.04 -4.77
N ASN A 80 0.78 6.76 -5.43
CA ASN A 80 -0.53 7.14 -4.91
C ASN A 80 -0.89 6.41 -3.61
N LEU A 81 -0.58 5.10 -3.54
CA LEU A 81 -0.80 4.30 -2.35
C LEU A 81 0.06 4.78 -1.18
N ALA A 82 1.33 5.14 -1.42
CA ALA A 82 2.20 5.72 -0.39
C ALA A 82 1.59 6.98 0.24
N VAL A 83 1.12 7.92 -0.59
CA VAL A 83 0.42 9.14 -0.11
C VAL A 83 -0.85 8.78 0.66
N SER A 84 -1.64 7.82 0.16
CA SER A 84 -2.85 7.38 0.84
C SER A 84 -2.55 6.74 2.20
N THR A 85 -1.50 5.92 2.30
CA THR A 85 -1.07 5.31 3.57
C THR A 85 -0.57 6.35 4.57
N GLU A 86 0.13 7.39 4.11
CA GLU A 86 0.56 8.50 4.95
C GLU A 86 -0.64 9.27 5.50
N ASN A 87 -1.59 9.63 4.64
CA ASN A 87 -2.82 10.33 5.04
C ASN A 87 -3.66 9.50 6.01
N LEU A 88 -3.83 8.20 5.76
CA LEU A 88 -4.56 7.30 6.67
C LEU A 88 -3.84 7.12 8.01
N THR A 89 -2.51 7.05 8.00
CA THR A 89 -1.72 6.98 9.23
C THR A 89 -1.84 8.26 10.04
N ALA A 90 -1.78 9.42 9.39
CA ALA A 90 -1.99 10.72 10.04
C ALA A 90 -3.41 10.87 10.58
N ALA A 91 -4.43 10.43 9.83
CA ALA A 91 -5.82 10.43 10.29
C ALA A 91 -6.02 9.47 11.48
N LYS A 92 -5.41 8.29 11.43
CA LYS A 92 -5.41 7.33 12.54
C LYS A 92 -4.74 7.94 13.77
N SER A 93 -3.56 8.54 13.63
CA SER A 93 -2.85 9.22 14.72
C SER A 93 -3.73 10.31 15.36
N ARG A 94 -4.47 11.12 14.59
CA ARG A 94 -5.42 12.09 15.17
C ARG A 94 -6.55 11.47 15.99
N ILE A 95 -6.94 10.22 15.71
CA ILE A 95 -8.02 9.52 16.41
C ILE A 95 -7.48 8.73 17.61
N THR A 96 -6.37 8.02 17.42
CA THR A 96 -5.81 7.11 18.43
C THR A 96 -4.84 7.79 19.36
N ASP A 97 -4.08 8.76 18.86
CA ASP A 97 -3.06 9.42 19.65
C ASP A 97 -3.74 10.56 20.39
N THR A 98 -3.88 10.36 21.70
CA THR A 98 -4.37 11.40 22.59
C THR A 98 -3.34 12.50 22.68
N ASP A 99 -3.78 13.76 22.68
CA ASP A 99 -2.91 14.88 23.01
C ASP A 99 -2.36 14.71 24.44
N MET A 100 -1.08 14.36 24.54
CA MET A 100 -0.37 14.16 25.79
C MET A 100 -0.47 15.39 26.70
N ALA A 101 -0.55 16.61 26.15
CA ALA A 101 -0.70 17.80 26.97
C ALA A 101 -2.05 17.81 27.70
N SER A 102 -3.14 17.48 27.00
CA SER A 102 -4.48 17.37 27.60
C SER A 102 -4.55 16.25 28.63
N GLU A 103 -3.97 15.09 28.32
CA GLU A 103 -4.01 13.93 29.21
C GLU A 103 -3.14 14.15 30.46
N MET A 104 -2.01 14.85 30.34
CA MET A 104 -1.18 15.25 31.48
C MET A 104 -1.89 16.26 32.40
N VAL A 105 -2.70 17.18 31.86
CA VAL A 105 -3.53 18.08 32.66
C VAL A 105 -4.60 17.31 33.42
N LYS A 106 -5.30 16.37 32.77
CA LYS A 106 -6.29 15.51 33.44
C LYS A 106 -5.64 14.61 34.50
N TYR A 107 -4.49 14.04 34.21
CA TYR A 107 -3.72 13.22 35.13
C TYR A 107 -3.26 14.03 36.35
N THR A 108 -2.73 15.23 36.13
CA THR A 108 -2.31 16.13 37.21
C THR A 108 -3.51 16.58 38.04
N ARG A 109 -4.62 16.95 37.39
CA ARG A 109 -5.88 17.29 38.08
C ARG A 109 -6.38 16.13 38.94
N SER A 110 -6.35 14.91 38.42
CA SER A 110 -6.79 13.71 39.14
C SER A 110 -5.89 13.40 40.33
N ASN A 111 -4.57 13.59 40.20
CA ASN A 111 -3.62 13.46 41.31
C ASN A 111 -3.84 14.53 42.39
N ILE A 112 -4.05 15.78 41.99
CA ILE A 112 -4.38 16.86 42.93
C ILE A 112 -5.70 16.55 43.63
N LEU A 113 -6.72 16.05 42.92
CA LEU A 113 -8.00 15.67 43.53
C LEU A 113 -7.84 14.52 44.53
N ALA A 114 -7.03 13.51 44.21
CA ALA A 114 -6.75 12.40 45.11
C ALA A 114 -6.04 12.88 46.39
N GLN A 115 -5.01 13.72 46.25
CA GLN A 115 -4.31 14.32 47.39
C GLN A 115 -5.25 15.23 48.21
N ALA A 116 -6.02 16.09 47.55
CA ALA A 116 -7.01 16.95 48.21
C ALA A 116 -8.11 16.12 48.91
N GLY A 117 -8.57 15.02 48.31
CA GLY A 117 -9.53 14.11 48.93
C GLY A 117 -9.00 13.45 50.20
N THR A 118 -7.74 13.03 50.20
CA THR A 118 -7.08 12.49 51.41
C THR A 118 -6.90 13.56 52.49
N ALA A 119 -6.53 14.79 52.13
CA ALA A 119 -6.39 15.90 53.06
C ALA A 119 -7.76 16.36 53.62
N MET A 120 -8.80 16.39 52.79
CA MET A 120 -10.17 16.71 53.19
C MET A 120 -10.75 15.66 54.13
N LEU A 121 -10.50 14.36 53.88
CA LEU A 121 -10.87 13.29 54.80
C LEU A 121 -10.15 13.43 56.16
N ALA A 122 -8.85 13.77 56.14
CA ALA A 122 -8.10 14.00 57.36
C ALA A 122 -8.64 15.21 58.16
N GLN A 123 -8.96 16.32 57.48
CA GLN A 123 -9.52 17.53 58.10
C GLN A 123 -10.93 17.30 58.65
N ALA A 124 -11.78 16.57 57.92
CA ALA A 124 -13.14 16.22 58.38
C ALA A 124 -13.10 15.32 59.63
N ASN A 125 -12.16 14.38 59.69
CA ASN A 125 -11.97 13.53 60.87
C ASN A 125 -11.47 14.32 62.09
N GLN A 126 -10.58 15.29 61.91
CA GLN A 126 -10.11 16.15 63.01
C GLN A 126 -11.18 17.13 63.49
N GLY A 127 -11.96 17.71 62.57
CA GLY A 127 -13.09 18.58 62.92
C GLY A 127 -14.15 17.87 63.78
N ASN A 128 -14.48 16.62 63.45
CA ASN A 128 -15.43 15.82 64.25
C ASN A 128 -14.92 15.56 65.68
N GLN A 129 -13.62 15.37 65.89
CA GLN A 129 -13.05 15.18 67.22
C GLN A 129 -13.08 16.48 68.05
N GLY A 130 -12.90 17.64 67.42
CA GLY A 130 -13.02 18.95 68.07
C GLY A 130 -14.45 19.24 68.55
N VAL A 131 -15.46 18.85 67.76
CA VAL A 131 -16.88 19.01 68.16
C VAL A 131 -17.25 18.10 69.33
N LEU A 132 -16.71 16.88 69.38
CA LEU A 132 -16.90 15.98 70.54
C LEU A 132 -16.24 16.50 71.83
N GLN A 133 -15.19 17.33 71.74
CA GLN A 133 -14.62 18.02 72.91
C GLN A 133 -15.49 19.19 73.39
N LEU A 134 -16.25 19.83 72.51
CA LEU A 134 -17.19 20.92 72.83
C LEU A 134 -18.52 20.43 73.42
N LEU A 135 -18.82 19.14 73.30
CA LEU A 135 -20.03 18.49 73.85
C LEU A 135 -19.78 17.76 75.19
N ARG A 136 -18.64 17.99 75.84
CA ARG A 136 -18.28 17.41 77.15
C ARG A 136 -18.26 18.43 78.26
#